data_AF-A0A3D0PDK1-F1
#
_entry.id   AF-A0A3D0PDK1-F1
#
_cell.length_a   1.000
_cell.length_b   1.000
_cell.length_c   1.000
_cell.angle_alpha   90.00
_cell.angle_beta   90.00
_cell.angle_gamma   90.00
#
_symmetry.space_group_name_H-M   'P 1'
#
loop_
_entity.id
_entity.type
_entity.pdbx_description
1 polymer ?
#
loop_
_entity_poly.entity_id
_entity_poly.type
_entity_poly.pdbx_seq_one_letter_code
_entity_poly.pdbx_strand_id
1 'polypeptide(L)'
;GQRHGLPLITVMAKDGSMNSEAGRFAGLDRFEARKAVVAAMEEQGLLVKVEPHRHSVPYSDRGKVPVEPLLSTQWFVKAEPLAARCREA
;
A
#
# COMPACT_ATOMS: atom_id res chain seq x y z
N GLY A 1 -3.62 12.48 -5.63
CA GLY A 1 -2.16 12.66 -5.70
C GLY A 1 -1.74 13.29 -7.01
N GLN A 2 -1.47 12.46 -8.02
CA GLN A 2 -0.88 12.89 -9.30
C GLN A 2 -1.68 13.99 -10.04
N ARG A 3 -3.01 13.91 -10.07
CA ARG A 3 -3.89 14.94 -10.69
C ARG A 3 -3.75 16.34 -10.06
N HIS A 4 -3.20 16.41 -8.85
CA HIS A 4 -2.99 17.65 -8.11
C HIS A 4 -1.50 17.92 -7.81
N GLY A 5 -0.57 17.23 -8.48
CA GLY A 5 0.86 17.47 -8.33
C GLY A 5 1.44 17.13 -6.95
N LEU A 6 0.79 16.27 -6.16
CA LEU A 6 1.32 15.86 -4.86
C LEU A 6 2.49 14.89 -5.01
N PRO A 7 3.50 14.96 -4.13
CA PRO A 7 4.64 14.04 -4.13
C PRO A 7 4.21 12.59 -3.87
N LEU A 8 4.94 11.66 -4.45
CA LEU A 8 4.74 10.23 -4.28
C LEU A 8 5.67 9.69 -3.18
N ILE A 9 5.16 9.62 -1.96
CA ILE A 9 5.93 9.18 -0.78
C ILE A 9 5.65 7.71 -0.51
N THR A 10 6.70 6.94 -0.27
CA THR A 10 6.62 5.52 0.13
C THR A 10 7.16 5.37 1.55
N VAL A 11 6.34 4.83 2.45
CA VAL A 11 6.68 4.65 3.87
C VAL A 11 7.17 3.24 4.22
N MET A 12 7.17 2.33 3.25
CA MET A 12 7.46 0.92 3.46
C MET A 12 8.64 0.48 2.56
N ALA A 13 9.55 -0.31 3.12
CA ALA A 13 10.63 -0.96 2.39
C ALA A 13 10.14 -2.24 1.68
N LYS A 14 10.98 -2.81 0.81
CA LYS A 14 10.62 -3.99 -0.01
C LYS A 14 10.35 -5.26 0.81
N ASP A 15 10.86 -5.32 2.03
CA ASP A 15 10.67 -6.44 2.95
C ASP A 15 9.42 -6.30 3.84
N GLY A 16 8.69 -5.18 3.72
CA GLY A 16 7.50 -4.90 4.52
C GLY A 16 7.78 -4.18 5.84
N SER A 17 9.03 -3.79 6.11
CA SER A 17 9.36 -2.91 7.23
C SER A 17 9.07 -1.44 6.91
N MET A 18 8.78 -0.64 7.93
CA MET A 18 8.56 0.79 7.80
C MET A 18 9.91 1.54 7.67
N ASN A 19 10.03 2.47 6.74
CA ASN A 19 11.26 3.25 6.52
C ASN A 19 11.25 4.59 7.28
N SER A 20 12.23 5.46 7.04
CA SER A 20 12.36 6.77 7.70
C SER A 20 11.17 7.71 7.49
N GLU A 21 10.45 7.59 6.38
CA GLU A 21 9.26 8.40 6.10
C GLU A 21 8.08 8.05 7.01
N ALA A 22 8.13 6.90 7.69
CA ALA A 22 7.12 6.49 8.67
C ALA A 22 7.29 7.18 10.04
N GLY A 23 8.27 8.08 10.19
CA GLY A 23 8.51 8.82 11.43
C GLY A 23 8.79 7.88 12.61
N ARG A 24 8.04 8.04 13.72
CA ARG A 24 8.22 7.23 14.94
C ARG A 24 7.96 5.73 14.76
N PHE A 25 7.38 5.32 13.64
CA PHE A 25 7.08 3.92 13.34
C PHE A 25 8.16 3.26 12.47
N ALA A 26 9.21 3.99 12.10
CA ALA A 26 10.34 3.45 11.34
C ALA A 26 10.95 2.21 12.04
N GLY A 27 11.30 1.20 11.25
CA GLY A 27 11.89 -0.06 11.72
C GLY A 27 10.89 -1.13 12.15
N LEU A 28 9.60 -0.80 12.32
CA LEU A 28 8.56 -1.79 12.63
C LEU A 28 8.17 -2.60 11.39
N ASP A 29 7.76 -3.86 11.57
CA ASP A 29 7.02 -4.59 10.54
C ASP A 29 5.64 -3.94 10.34
N ARG A 30 5.11 -3.98 9.11
CA ARG A 30 3.82 -3.36 8.74
C ARG A 30 2.64 -3.74 9.63
N PHE A 31 2.57 -4.97 10.15
CA PHE A 31 1.47 -5.39 11.02
C PHE A 31 1.62 -4.85 12.44
N GLU A 32 2.85 -4.76 12.94
CA GLU A 32 3.15 -4.14 14.22
C GLU A 32 2.97 -2.62 14.15
N ALA A 33 3.42 -1.99 13.07
CA ALA A 33 3.19 -0.58 12.78
C ALA A 33 1.69 -0.25 12.75
N ARG A 34 0.85 -1.11 12.14
CA ARG A 34 -0.60 -0.94 12.11
C ARG A 34 -1.20 -0.85 13.52
N LYS A 35 -0.80 -1.76 14.42
CA LYS A 35 -1.27 -1.74 15.83
C LYS A 35 -0.77 -0.49 16.56
N ALA A 36 0.50 -0.15 16.36
CA ALA A 36 1.12 1.01 16.99
C ALA A 36 0.47 2.33 16.55
N VAL A 37 0.10 2.47 15.28
CA VAL A 37 -0.62 3.64 14.75
C VAL A 37 -1.99 3.78 15.38
N VAL A 38 -2.74 2.69 15.56
CA VAL A 38 -4.07 2.75 16.21
C VAL A 38 -3.93 3.19 17.66
N ALA A 39 -3.01 2.61 18.44
CA ALA A 39 -2.76 3.00 19.83
C ALA A 39 -2.34 4.46 19.94
N ALA A 40 -1.49 4.91 19.02
CA ALA A 40 -1.07 6.30 18.89
C ALA A 40 -2.22 7.28 18.63
N MET A 41 -3.18 6.90 17.77
CA MET A 41 -4.35 7.72 17.48
C MET A 41 -5.30 7.79 18.67
N GLU A 42 -5.44 6.69 19.42
CA GLU A 42 -6.23 6.63 20.65
C GLU A 42 -5.63 7.52 21.75
N GLU A 43 -4.32 7.42 21.98
CA GLU A 43 -3.59 8.27 22.94
C GLU A 43 -3.75 9.77 22.65
N GLN A 44 -3.78 10.14 21.35
CA GLN A 44 -3.95 11.53 20.92
C GLN A 44 -5.42 11.98 20.85
N GLY A 45 -6.38 11.09 21.15
CA GLY A 45 -7.81 11.40 21.01
C GLY A 45 -8.28 11.62 19.57
N LEU A 46 -7.53 11.13 18.58
CA LEU A 46 -7.85 11.24 17.15
C LEU A 46 -8.69 10.06 16.62
N LEU A 47 -8.83 9.00 17.42
CA LEU A 47 -9.55 7.79 17.03
C LEU A 47 -11.06 7.91 17.35
N VAL A 48 -11.89 7.93 16.30
CA VAL A 48 -13.36 8.06 16.44
C VAL A 48 -14.04 6.73 16.73
N LYS A 49 -13.67 5.66 16.01
CA LYS A 49 -14.31 4.34 16.12
C LYS A 49 -13.40 3.23 15.57
N VAL A 50 -13.51 2.04 16.15
CA VAL A 50 -12.98 0.79 15.59
C VAL A 50 -14.14 -0.17 15.38
N GLU A 51 -14.27 -0.74 14.19
CA GLU A 51 -15.31 -1.72 13.88
C GLU A 51 -14.82 -2.81 12.91
N PRO A 52 -15.38 -4.03 12.98
CA PRO A 52 -15.11 -5.06 11.99
C PRO A 52 -15.62 -4.64 10.61
N HIS A 53 -14.75 -4.71 9.60
CA HIS A 53 -15.09 -4.37 8.22
C HIS A 53 -14.74 -5.51 7.26
N ARG A 54 -15.78 -6.12 6.66
CA ARG A 54 -15.60 -7.17 5.66
C ARG A 54 -15.36 -6.56 4.29
N HIS A 55 -14.20 -6.84 3.71
CA HIS A 55 -13.81 -6.41 2.38
C HIS A 55 -12.91 -7.46 1.72
N SER A 56 -12.68 -7.31 0.41
CA SER A 56 -11.77 -8.18 -0.32
C SER A 56 -10.33 -7.69 -0.19
N VAL A 57 -9.44 -8.57 0.26
CA VAL A 57 -7.99 -8.32 0.32
C VAL A 57 -7.31 -9.20 -0.73
N PRO A 58 -6.45 -8.66 -1.61
CA PRO A 58 -5.72 -9.46 -2.57
C PRO A 58 -4.62 -10.27 -1.88
N TYR A 59 -4.50 -11.54 -2.24
CA TYR A 59 -3.45 -12.44 -1.78
C TYR A 59 -2.61 -12.93 -2.95
N SER A 60 -1.30 -13.05 -2.73
CA SER A 60 -0.39 -13.70 -3.65
C SER A 60 -0.86 -15.13 -3.90
N ASP A 61 -1.04 -15.52 -5.17
CA ASP A 61 -1.52 -16.86 -5.47
C ASP A 61 -0.56 -17.96 -5.01
N ARG A 62 0.75 -17.73 -5.11
CA ARG A 62 1.77 -18.70 -4.69
C ARG A 62 1.99 -18.70 -3.19
N GLY A 63 2.23 -17.52 -2.62
CA GLY A 63 2.63 -17.38 -1.22
C GLY A 63 1.45 -17.31 -0.23
N LYS A 64 0.23 -17.09 -0.74
CA LYS A 64 -0.99 -16.84 0.04
C LYS A 64 -0.82 -15.77 1.12
N VAL A 65 0.07 -14.80 0.87
CA VAL A 65 0.28 -13.61 1.71
C VAL A 65 -0.44 -12.40 1.13
N PRO A 66 -0.94 -11.46 1.95
CA PRO A 66 -1.53 -10.22 1.46
C PRO A 66 -0.57 -9.44 0.55
N VAL A 67 -1.09 -8.90 -0.56
CA VAL A 67 -0.32 -8.06 -1.48
C VAL A 67 -0.37 -6.61 -1.04
N GLU A 68 0.80 -5.99 -0.89
CA GLU A 68 0.94 -4.57 -0.55
C GLU A 68 1.28 -3.73 -1.79
N PRO A 69 0.62 -2.59 -2.01
CA PRO A 69 0.99 -1.67 -3.09
C PRO A 69 2.29 -0.95 -2.74
N LEU A 70 3.27 -1.00 -3.65
CA LEU A 70 4.57 -0.36 -3.48
C LEU A 70 4.99 0.36 -4.77
N LEU A 71 5.38 1.63 -4.65
CA LEU A 71 5.96 2.36 -5.77
C LEU A 71 7.36 1.80 -6.07
N SER A 72 7.57 1.35 -7.30
CA SER A 72 8.86 0.83 -7.75
C SER A 72 9.04 1.09 -9.24
N THR A 73 10.30 1.20 -9.67
CA THR A 73 10.63 1.21 -11.10
C THR A 73 10.28 -0.14 -11.70
N GLN A 74 9.42 -0.15 -12.71
CA GLN A 74 9.01 -1.36 -13.40
C GLN A 74 8.92 -1.16 -14.91
N TRP A 75 9.01 -2.26 -15.63
CA TRP A 75 8.83 -2.30 -17.08
C TRP A 75 7.36 -2.49 -17.42
N PHE A 76 6.81 -1.56 -18.18
CA PHE A 76 5.43 -1.62 -18.65
C PHE A 76 5.40 -1.59 -20.18
N VAL A 77 4.48 -2.36 -20.76
CA VAL A 77 4.19 -2.31 -22.19
C VAL A 77 2.89 -1.52 -22.39
N LYS A 78 2.88 -0.59 -23.35
CA LYS A 78 1.65 0.11 -23.74
C LYS A 78 0.75 -0.87 -24.50
N ALA A 79 -0.11 -1.58 -23.78
CA ALA A 79 -0.93 -2.67 -24.31
C ALA A 79 -2.11 -2.18 -25.18
N GLU A 80 -2.56 -0.95 -25.01
CA GLU A 80 -3.70 -0.37 -25.73
C GLU A 80 -3.65 -0.54 -27.27
N PRO A 81 -2.58 -0.16 -27.99
CA PRO A 81 -2.49 -0.36 -29.45
C PRO A 81 -2.49 -1.84 -29.85
N LEU A 82 -1.94 -2.73 -29.02
CA LEU A 82 -1.94 -4.18 -29.28
C LEU A 82 -3.36 -4.74 -29.16
N ALA A 83 -4.06 -4.34 -28.10
CA ALA A 83 -5.44 -4.76 -27.84
C ALA A 83 -6.42 -4.25 -28.92
N ALA A 84 -6.21 -3.06 -29.47
CA ALA A 84 -7.00 -2.56 -30.61
C ALA A 84 -6.89 -3.50 -31.81
N ARG A 85 -5.65 -3.83 -32.23
CA ARG A 85 -5.41 -4.73 -33.37
C ARG A 85 -6.01 -6.13 -33.18
N CYS A 86 -5.95 -6.68 -31.96
CA CYS A 86 -6.53 -8.01 -31.70
C CYS A 86 -8.06 -8.03 -31.72
N ARG A 87 -8.73 -6.89 -31.49
CA ARG A 87 -10.20 -6.80 -31.56
C ARG A 87 -10.74 -6.60 -32.97
N GLU A 88 -9.89 -6.09 -33.86
CA GLU A 88 -10.22 -5.84 -35.27
C GLU A 88 -10.00 -7.07 -36.17
N ALA A 89 -9.24 -8.06 -35.68
CA ALA A 89 -8.95 -9.33 -36.36
C ALA A 89 -9.97 -10.41 -36.01
#